data_AF-A0A2V8QLH9-F1
#
_entry.id   AF-A0A2V8QLH9-F1
#
_cell.length_a   1.000
_cell.length_b   1.000
_cell.length_c   1.000
_cell.angle_alpha   90.00
_cell.angle_beta   90.00
_cell.angle_gamma   90.00
#
_symmetry.space_group_name_H-M   'P 1'
#
loop_
_entity.id
_entity.type
_entity.pdbx_description
1 polymer ?
#
loop_
_entity_poly.entity_id
_entity_poly.type
_entity_poly.pdbx_seq_one_letter_code
_entity_poly.pdbx_strand_id
1 'polypeptide(L)'
;MPRTKQILKLSPIALVLFTAICVQANVVLPDVISSGMVLQRDHRIPIWGKADAGETVKVTFGKQTKQATADQSGKWMVQLSPLRANATPATMTIEGKNKLELTDILVGEVWLVAGQSNMQRLLSETDNGAAAMAAANHPQLRLFNVSRAVAFKRAKPPLAAWAACTPESVKEFSAAGYYFAVELQKELKVPVGVINSSYGGSQAEAWTPVEYLLASADLKPTVERTRTWDEERPRVKVQYEEAIAKWREEVDKAKAAGAVPRPSPAVPDALRDYRVAASIYDGMIAPLIPFSIRGAFWYQGESNEARAEQYEILLPVMIGAWRERWGEGDFPFGIIQLPNYRQPNSEPADEAWSHIREAQRRTAQKLAKTGLIVTIDIGEARDIHPKNKLDVGKRMAHWALAEVYSRGLVKSGPVFRNAMPSGTGAEMFVTFDEVGRGLKTRDGGDPKEFAIAGADGKWYWADAKIVGRNQVKVWSASVPKPVAVRYAFNNNPANPNLTNETGIPASPFRSDKWPGPTDGKR
;
A
#
# COMPACT_ATOMS: atom_id res chain seq x y z
N MET A 1 -26.53 77.49 -45.43
CA MET A 1 -26.51 76.03 -45.18
C MET A 1 -25.16 75.49 -45.62
N PRO A 2 -24.34 74.94 -44.71
CA PRO A 2 -22.94 74.64 -44.95
C PRO A 2 -22.74 73.23 -45.55
N ARG A 3 -21.74 73.08 -46.43
CA ARG A 3 -21.25 71.79 -46.93
C ARG A 3 -20.24 71.21 -45.95
N THR A 4 -20.56 70.05 -45.39
CA THR A 4 -19.72 69.28 -44.46
C THR A 4 -18.54 68.64 -45.21
N LYS A 5 -17.29 68.96 -44.82
CA LYS A 5 -16.09 68.22 -45.24
C LYS A 5 -15.87 67.05 -44.29
N GLN A 6 -15.92 65.82 -44.78
CA GLN A 6 -15.47 64.63 -44.05
C GLN A 6 -13.94 64.53 -44.13
N ILE A 7 -13.28 64.49 -42.99
CA ILE A 7 -11.85 64.20 -42.84
C ILE A 7 -11.73 62.70 -42.54
N LEU A 8 -11.13 61.94 -43.47
CA LEU A 8 -10.69 60.56 -43.19
C LEU A 8 -9.49 60.60 -42.24
N LYS A 9 -9.66 60.06 -41.02
CA LYS A 9 -8.55 59.74 -40.12
C LYS A 9 -8.09 58.32 -40.41
N LEU A 10 -6.91 58.18 -41.03
CA LEU A 10 -6.17 56.91 -41.08
C LEU A 10 -5.52 56.68 -39.71
N SER A 11 -5.88 55.57 -39.05
CA SER A 11 -5.25 55.10 -37.81
C SER A 11 -4.10 54.14 -38.16
N PRO A 12 -2.89 54.26 -37.59
CA PRO A 12 -1.83 53.30 -37.85
C PRO A 12 -2.07 52.04 -37.00
N ILE A 13 -2.26 50.91 -37.65
CA ILE A 13 -2.23 49.59 -37.01
C ILE A 13 -0.76 49.32 -36.64
N ALA A 14 -0.44 49.40 -35.35
CA ALA A 14 0.84 48.98 -34.81
C ALA A 14 0.90 47.44 -34.82
N LEU A 15 1.72 46.88 -35.71
CA LEU A 15 2.04 45.46 -35.75
C LEU A 15 2.94 45.13 -34.55
N VAL A 16 2.35 44.64 -33.46
CA VAL A 16 3.10 44.10 -32.32
C VAL A 16 3.68 42.74 -32.73
N LEU A 17 4.96 42.72 -33.08
CA LEU A 17 5.73 41.49 -33.26
C LEU A 17 5.83 40.78 -31.90
N PHE A 18 5.04 39.73 -31.69
CA PHE A 18 5.27 38.79 -30.60
C PHE A 18 6.52 37.98 -30.94
N THR A 19 7.68 38.41 -30.45
CA THR A 19 8.87 37.57 -30.36
C THR A 19 8.55 36.44 -29.38
N ALA A 20 8.29 35.25 -29.91
CA ALA A 20 8.21 34.03 -29.12
C ALA A 20 9.58 33.77 -28.49
N ILE A 21 9.73 34.16 -27.22
CA ILE A 21 10.85 33.72 -26.40
C ILE A 21 10.69 32.21 -26.26
N CYS A 22 11.41 31.45 -27.09
CA CYS A 22 11.57 30.01 -26.89
C CYS A 22 12.34 29.83 -25.59
N VAL A 23 11.62 29.54 -24.51
CA VAL A 23 12.23 29.03 -23.28
C VAL A 23 12.82 27.66 -23.64
N GLN A 24 14.15 27.59 -23.79
CA GLN A 24 14.85 26.33 -24.09
C GLN A 24 14.72 25.40 -22.89
N ALA A 25 14.08 24.24 -23.06
CA ALA A 25 13.96 23.25 -22.00
C ALA A 25 15.02 22.17 -22.20
N ASN A 26 15.95 22.09 -21.25
CA ASN A 26 16.91 20.98 -21.16
C ASN A 26 16.19 19.64 -20.92
N VAL A 27 16.88 18.52 -21.20
CA VAL A 27 16.44 17.20 -20.76
C VAL A 27 16.27 17.21 -19.23
N VAL A 28 15.08 16.84 -18.76
CA VAL A 28 14.72 16.72 -17.34
C VAL A 28 14.15 15.32 -17.09
N LEU A 29 14.64 14.69 -16.03
CA LEU A 29 14.22 13.35 -15.59
C LEU A 29 13.22 13.46 -14.43
N PRO A 30 12.33 12.48 -14.25
CA PRO A 30 11.56 12.35 -13.00
C PRO A 30 12.50 11.99 -11.84
N ASP A 31 12.14 12.39 -10.61
CA ASP A 31 12.99 12.22 -9.43
C ASP A 31 13.39 10.75 -9.14
N VAL A 32 12.56 9.78 -9.55
CA VAL A 32 12.83 8.35 -9.39
C VAL A 32 13.98 7.86 -10.29
N ILE A 33 14.28 8.56 -11.39
CA ILE A 33 15.46 8.29 -12.23
C ILE A 33 16.56 9.26 -11.80
N SER A 34 17.35 8.84 -10.82
CA SER A 34 18.44 9.63 -10.26
C SER A 34 19.63 8.75 -9.83
N SER A 35 20.75 9.38 -9.49
CA SER A 35 21.94 8.67 -8.96
C SER A 35 21.60 7.86 -7.70
N GLY A 36 22.29 6.75 -7.48
CA GLY A 36 22.07 5.88 -6.31
C GLY A 36 20.90 4.90 -6.44
N MET A 37 20.18 4.88 -7.57
CA MET A 37 19.04 4.01 -7.80
C MET A 37 19.43 2.53 -8.01
N VAL A 38 18.43 1.65 -7.89
CA VAL A 38 18.52 0.26 -8.35
C VAL A 38 17.62 0.10 -9.58
N LEU A 39 18.17 -0.43 -10.67
CA LEU A 39 17.39 -0.84 -11.84
C LEU A 39 16.90 -2.28 -11.66
N GLN A 40 15.64 -2.54 -11.99
CA GLN A 40 15.05 -3.88 -11.92
C GLN A 40 15.72 -4.82 -12.92
N ARG A 41 16.25 -5.94 -12.41
CA ARG A 41 16.81 -7.02 -13.24
C ARG A 41 15.70 -7.81 -13.94
N ASP A 42 16.06 -8.48 -15.03
CA ASP A 42 15.22 -9.41 -15.79
C ASP A 42 13.94 -8.80 -16.41
N HIS A 43 13.76 -7.48 -16.32
CA HIS A 43 12.66 -6.73 -16.92
C HIS A 43 13.19 -5.74 -17.96
N ARG A 44 12.32 -5.27 -18.85
CA ARG A 44 12.65 -4.09 -19.67
C ARG A 44 12.74 -2.89 -18.74
N ILE A 45 13.68 -1.98 -18.98
CA ILE A 45 13.91 -0.84 -18.09
C ILE A 45 13.58 0.44 -18.86
N PRO A 46 12.43 1.08 -18.60
CA PRO A 46 12.10 2.37 -19.20
C PRO A 46 12.95 3.46 -18.55
N ILE A 47 13.55 4.30 -19.38
CA ILE A 47 14.17 5.56 -18.98
C ILE A 47 13.46 6.65 -19.76
N TRP A 48 12.88 7.62 -19.05
CA TRP A 48 12.01 8.62 -19.64
C TRP A 48 12.22 9.99 -19.00
N GLY A 49 11.69 11.02 -19.66
CA GLY A 49 11.78 12.38 -19.17
C GLY A 49 11.03 13.35 -20.08
N LYS A 50 11.37 14.63 -19.91
CA LYS A 50 10.97 15.71 -20.81
C LYS A 50 12.20 16.28 -21.52
N ALA A 51 12.01 16.80 -22.73
CA ALA A 51 12.98 17.55 -23.54
C ALA A 51 12.22 18.47 -24.51
N ASP A 52 12.91 19.28 -25.29
CA ASP A 52 12.26 20.06 -26.34
C ASP A 52 11.59 19.14 -27.39
N ALA A 53 10.43 19.53 -27.93
CA ALA A 53 9.75 18.73 -28.95
C ALA A 53 10.66 18.50 -30.18
N GLY A 54 10.75 17.25 -30.63
CA GLY A 54 11.64 16.84 -31.73
C GLY A 54 13.10 16.64 -31.33
N GLU A 55 13.49 16.91 -30.08
CA GLU A 55 14.83 16.64 -29.58
C GLU A 55 15.10 15.13 -29.51
N THR A 56 16.27 14.69 -30.00
CA THR A 56 16.71 13.30 -29.85
C THR A 56 17.52 13.16 -28.57
N VAL A 57 17.05 12.28 -27.68
CA VAL A 57 17.70 11.93 -26.43
C VAL A 57 18.29 10.54 -26.53
N LYS A 58 19.59 10.42 -26.26
CA LYS A 58 20.36 9.17 -26.28
C LYS A 58 20.73 8.76 -24.86
N VAL A 59 20.47 7.52 -24.49
CA VAL A 59 20.77 6.94 -23.17
C VAL A 59 21.78 5.82 -23.34
N THR A 60 22.87 5.88 -22.57
CA THR A 60 23.90 4.84 -22.51
C THR A 60 24.02 4.29 -21.10
N PHE A 61 23.93 2.96 -20.96
CA PHE A 61 24.16 2.25 -19.70
C PHE A 61 24.75 0.86 -19.95
N GLY A 62 25.88 0.57 -19.31
CA GLY A 62 26.65 -0.65 -19.58
C GLY A 62 27.05 -0.73 -21.06
N LYS A 63 26.67 -1.82 -21.74
CA LYS A 63 26.94 -2.03 -23.17
C LYS A 63 25.80 -1.56 -24.09
N GLN A 64 24.77 -0.94 -23.53
CA GLN A 64 23.58 -0.55 -24.26
C GLN A 64 23.59 0.95 -24.54
N THR A 65 23.29 1.31 -25.79
CA THR A 65 22.94 2.68 -26.18
C THR A 65 21.60 2.63 -26.90
N LYS A 66 20.63 3.43 -26.45
CA LYS A 66 19.29 3.57 -27.02
C LYS A 66 18.99 5.05 -27.23
N GLN A 67 18.08 5.37 -28.15
CA GLN A 67 17.67 6.75 -28.38
C GLN A 67 16.16 6.83 -28.62
N ALA A 68 15.59 7.99 -28.29
CA ALA A 68 14.20 8.33 -28.58
C ALA A 68 14.12 9.82 -28.94
N THR A 69 13.08 10.18 -29.69
CA THR A 69 12.77 11.58 -30.00
C THR A 69 11.62 12.03 -29.13
N ALA A 70 11.74 13.21 -28.51
CA ALA A 70 10.68 13.81 -27.72
C ALA A 70 9.47 14.15 -28.61
N ASP A 71 8.29 13.76 -28.14
CA ASP A 71 7.03 14.03 -28.82
C ASP A 71 6.64 15.53 -28.76
N GLN A 72 5.48 15.87 -29.33
CA GLN A 72 4.98 17.26 -29.34
C GLN A 72 4.66 17.80 -27.94
N SER A 73 4.51 16.93 -26.94
CA SER A 73 4.36 17.30 -25.53
C SER A 73 5.69 17.35 -24.77
N GLY A 74 6.80 17.12 -25.47
CA GLY A 74 8.16 17.07 -24.94
C GLY A 74 8.51 15.75 -24.24
N LYS A 75 7.64 14.74 -24.26
CA LYS A 75 7.90 13.45 -23.57
C LYS A 75 8.75 12.56 -24.46
N TRP A 76 9.73 11.89 -23.86
CA TRP A 76 10.54 10.87 -24.51
C TRP A 76 10.71 9.66 -23.60
N MET A 77 10.93 8.49 -24.18
CA MET A 77 11.24 7.28 -23.44
C MET A 77 12.07 6.31 -24.30
N VAL A 78 13.10 5.73 -23.70
CA VAL A 78 13.80 4.56 -24.24
C VAL A 78 13.50 3.34 -23.37
N GLN A 79 13.55 2.14 -23.97
CA GLN A 79 13.55 0.89 -23.22
C GLN A 79 14.92 0.22 -23.34
N LEU A 80 15.64 0.13 -22.22
CA LEU A 80 16.83 -0.69 -22.13
C LEU A 80 16.40 -2.17 -22.04
N SER A 81 17.19 -3.04 -22.66
CA SER A 81 17.00 -4.49 -22.60
C SER A 81 17.29 -5.02 -21.19
N PRO A 82 16.70 -6.16 -20.79
CA PRO A 82 16.90 -6.74 -19.47
C PRO A 82 18.38 -6.89 -19.09
N LEU A 83 18.66 -6.56 -17.83
CA LEU A 83 19.99 -6.63 -17.24
C LEU A 83 20.03 -7.73 -16.18
N ARG A 84 21.21 -8.33 -16.01
CA ARG A 84 21.49 -9.22 -14.87
C ARG A 84 21.82 -8.39 -13.63
N ALA A 85 21.56 -8.97 -12.45
CA ALA A 85 21.96 -8.37 -11.19
C ALA A 85 23.45 -7.99 -11.19
N ASN A 86 23.77 -6.80 -10.71
CA ASN A 86 25.13 -6.30 -10.60
C ASN A 86 25.24 -5.33 -9.42
N ALA A 87 26.10 -5.67 -8.46
CA ALA A 87 26.37 -4.87 -7.28
C ALA A 87 27.51 -3.87 -7.47
N THR A 88 28.21 -3.90 -8.61
CA THR A 88 29.22 -2.89 -8.96
C THR A 88 28.52 -1.61 -9.43
N PRO A 89 28.75 -0.47 -8.77
CA PRO A 89 28.22 0.84 -9.18
C PRO A 89 28.56 1.15 -10.64
N ALA A 90 27.56 1.60 -11.40
CA ALA A 90 27.71 2.01 -12.80
C ALA A 90 27.15 3.42 -13.03
N THR A 91 27.59 4.04 -14.14
CA THR A 91 27.12 5.35 -14.59
C THR A 91 26.21 5.20 -15.80
N MET A 92 25.08 5.92 -15.80
CA MET A 92 24.22 6.13 -16.95
C MET A 92 24.44 7.53 -17.49
N THR A 93 24.61 7.65 -18.80
CA THR A 93 24.73 8.94 -19.49
C THR A 93 23.48 9.17 -20.33
N ILE A 94 22.86 10.34 -20.19
CA ILE A 94 21.72 10.80 -20.97
C ILE A 94 22.14 12.06 -21.73
N GLU A 95 22.11 12.01 -23.05
CA GLU A 95 22.61 13.06 -23.95
C GLU A 95 21.48 13.54 -24.86
N GLY A 96 21.10 14.81 -24.72
CA GLY A 96 20.29 15.57 -25.67
C GLY A 96 21.02 16.87 -26.00
N LYS A 97 20.34 18.01 -25.88
CA LYS A 97 20.98 19.34 -25.92
C LYS A 97 21.87 19.60 -24.71
N ASN A 98 21.55 18.97 -23.58
CA ASN A 98 22.40 18.88 -22.39
C ASN A 98 22.82 17.43 -22.14
N LYS A 99 23.84 17.26 -21.30
CA LYS A 99 24.33 15.95 -20.85
C LYS A 99 24.06 15.80 -19.36
N LEU A 100 23.42 14.69 -18.98
CA LEU A 100 23.22 14.27 -17.60
C LEU A 100 24.02 12.99 -17.34
N GLU A 101 24.66 12.91 -16.18
CA GLU A 101 25.35 11.71 -15.72
C GLU A 101 24.76 11.28 -14.37
N LEU A 102 24.15 10.10 -14.36
CA LEU A 102 23.63 9.46 -13.15
C LEU A 102 24.62 8.40 -12.70
N THR A 103 25.10 8.51 -11.47
CA THR A 103 26.16 7.67 -10.91
C THR A 103 25.63 6.75 -9.82
N ASP A 104 26.45 5.79 -9.38
CA ASP A 104 26.10 4.86 -8.30
C ASP A 104 24.84 4.02 -8.55
N ILE A 105 24.61 3.64 -9.81
CA ILE A 105 23.46 2.81 -10.20
C ILE A 105 23.82 1.33 -10.00
N LEU A 106 22.96 0.61 -9.30
CA LEU A 106 23.02 -0.85 -9.16
C LEU A 106 21.95 -1.53 -10.01
N VAL A 107 22.09 -2.83 -10.26
CA VAL A 107 21.05 -3.65 -10.91
C VAL A 107 20.65 -4.78 -9.96
N GLY A 108 19.36 -4.92 -9.67
CA GLY A 108 18.88 -5.82 -8.63
C GLY A 108 17.37 -5.94 -8.60
N GLU A 109 16.79 -6.12 -7.41
CA GLU A 109 15.34 -6.15 -7.22
C GLU A 109 14.82 -4.78 -6.80
N VAL A 110 13.66 -4.38 -7.31
CA VAL A 110 12.98 -3.14 -6.95
C VAL A 110 11.58 -3.47 -6.47
N TRP A 111 11.21 -3.01 -5.28
CA TRP A 111 9.89 -3.23 -4.70
C TRP A 111 9.24 -1.93 -4.26
N LEU A 112 7.94 -1.81 -4.51
CA LEU A 112 7.11 -0.74 -3.97
C LEU A 112 6.48 -1.20 -2.65
N VAL A 113 6.58 -0.41 -1.59
CA VAL A 113 5.80 -0.59 -0.36
C VAL A 113 4.88 0.60 -0.18
N ALA A 114 3.58 0.33 -0.06
CA ALA A 114 2.55 1.35 -0.01
C ALA A 114 1.44 1.05 1.00
N GLY A 115 0.67 2.07 1.32
CA GLY A 115 -0.45 1.99 2.26
C GLY A 115 -0.43 3.11 3.29
N GLN A 116 -1.00 2.85 4.47
CA GLN A 116 -1.20 3.89 5.48
C GLN A 116 -0.19 3.82 6.64
N SER A 117 -0.60 4.25 7.84
CA SER A 117 0.26 4.47 9.00
C SER A 117 1.05 3.23 9.43
N ASN A 118 0.47 2.03 9.29
CA ASN A 118 1.19 0.79 9.57
C ASN A 118 2.32 0.48 8.56
N MET A 119 2.19 0.90 7.30
CA MET A 119 3.31 0.89 6.34
C MET A 119 4.30 2.02 6.64
N GLN A 120 3.79 3.20 6.99
CA GLN A 120 4.60 4.40 7.25
C GLN A 120 5.46 4.31 8.52
N ARG A 121 5.04 3.50 9.49
CA ARG A 121 5.66 3.35 10.82
C ARG A 121 7.19 3.28 10.74
N LEU A 122 7.86 4.12 11.51
CA LEU A 122 9.32 4.24 11.54
C LEU A 122 9.94 3.19 12.45
N LEU A 123 11.23 2.89 12.23
CA LEU A 123 11.96 1.97 13.11
C LEU A 123 11.96 2.44 14.57
N SER A 124 12.12 3.74 14.82
CA SER A 124 12.08 4.31 16.17
C SER A 124 10.77 4.07 16.94
N GLU A 125 9.70 3.67 16.25
CA GLU A 125 8.36 3.43 16.81
C GLU A 125 8.02 1.93 16.92
N THR A 126 9.02 1.05 16.76
CA THR A 126 8.87 -0.41 16.70
C THR A 126 9.73 -1.12 17.74
N ASP A 127 9.38 -2.38 18.03
CA ASP A 127 10.16 -3.20 18.96
C ASP A 127 11.57 -3.42 18.43
N ASN A 128 12.57 -3.18 19.29
CA ASN A 128 14.00 -3.24 18.96
C ASN A 128 14.45 -2.33 17.81
N GLY A 129 13.61 -1.40 17.35
CA GLY A 129 13.89 -0.64 16.14
C GLY A 129 15.02 0.39 16.29
N ALA A 130 15.31 0.88 17.51
CA ALA A 130 16.51 1.69 17.76
C ALA A 130 17.81 0.91 17.46
N ALA A 131 17.88 -0.37 17.85
CA ALA A 131 19.02 -1.22 17.57
C ALA A 131 19.12 -1.55 16.07
N ALA A 132 17.98 -1.84 15.43
CA ALA A 132 17.91 -2.10 14.00
C ALA A 132 18.33 -0.88 13.16
N MET A 133 17.93 0.33 13.56
CA MET A 133 18.33 1.58 12.93
C MET A 133 19.83 1.84 13.10
N ALA A 134 20.39 1.64 14.30
CA ALA A 134 21.81 1.79 14.54
C ALA A 134 22.66 0.80 13.72
N ALA A 135 22.15 -0.42 13.48
CA ALA A 135 22.80 -1.45 12.69
C ALA A 135 22.56 -1.34 11.17
N ALA A 136 21.71 -0.43 10.71
CA ALA A 136 21.33 -0.30 9.31
C ALA A 136 22.49 0.24 8.46
N ASN A 137 23.39 -0.63 8.01
CA ASN A 137 24.51 -0.27 7.15
C ASN A 137 24.61 -1.26 5.98
N HIS A 138 23.73 -1.06 5.00
CA HIS A 138 23.53 -1.96 3.87
C HIS A 138 23.71 -1.18 2.55
N PRO A 139 24.94 -1.02 2.04
CA PRO A 139 25.20 -0.17 0.86
C PRO A 139 24.56 -0.69 -0.43
N GLN A 140 24.23 -1.98 -0.51
CA GLN A 140 23.50 -2.56 -1.65
C GLN A 140 21.97 -2.48 -1.50
N LEU A 141 21.48 -1.97 -0.36
CA LEU A 141 20.08 -1.69 -0.13
C LEU A 141 19.86 -0.20 -0.37
N ARG A 142 19.00 0.16 -1.31
CA ARG A 142 18.72 1.56 -1.67
C ARG A 142 17.29 1.93 -1.31
N LEU A 143 17.13 3.09 -0.70
CA LEU A 143 15.87 3.59 -0.18
C LEU A 143 15.41 4.79 -1.01
N PHE A 144 14.15 4.79 -1.43
CA PHE A 144 13.50 5.94 -2.05
C PHE A 144 12.22 6.27 -1.27
N ASN A 145 12.24 7.35 -0.49
CA ASN A 145 11.17 7.69 0.44
C ASN A 145 10.33 8.86 -0.09
N VAL A 146 9.14 8.56 -0.63
CA VAL A 146 8.28 9.59 -1.24
C VAL A 146 7.89 10.64 -0.21
N SER A 147 8.26 11.89 -0.46
CA SER A 147 7.92 13.02 0.40
C SER A 147 6.45 13.38 0.25
N ARG A 148 5.68 13.12 1.30
CA ARG A 148 4.28 13.56 1.47
C ARG A 148 4.15 15.09 1.38
N ALA A 149 5.13 15.85 1.86
CA ALA A 149 5.07 17.31 1.83
C ALA A 149 5.10 17.82 0.39
N VAL A 150 6.06 17.35 -0.41
CA VAL A 150 6.16 17.65 -1.84
C VAL A 150 4.95 17.14 -2.63
N ALA A 151 4.52 15.90 -2.41
CA ALA A 151 3.35 15.32 -3.09
C ALA A 151 2.08 16.16 -2.91
N PHE A 152 1.91 16.79 -1.74
CA PHE A 152 0.78 17.67 -1.42
C PHE A 152 1.13 19.17 -1.50
N LYS A 153 2.20 19.53 -2.23
CA LYS A 153 2.59 20.93 -2.53
C LYS A 153 2.86 21.80 -1.29
N ARG A 154 3.27 21.17 -0.18
CA ARG A 154 3.68 21.82 1.08
C ARG A 154 5.20 22.03 1.17
N ALA A 155 5.96 21.44 0.26
CA ALA A 155 7.41 21.63 0.11
C ALA A 155 7.79 21.65 -1.38
N LYS A 156 8.97 22.19 -1.69
CA LYS A 156 9.51 22.19 -3.06
C LYS A 156 10.15 20.83 -3.39
N PRO A 157 10.22 20.44 -4.67
CA PRO A 157 10.93 19.22 -5.12
C PRO A 157 12.37 19.12 -4.59
N PRO A 158 12.96 17.92 -4.56
CA PRO A 158 12.49 16.69 -5.23
C PRO A 158 11.40 15.93 -4.45
N LEU A 159 10.63 15.10 -5.15
CA LEU A 159 9.67 14.17 -4.55
C LEU A 159 10.36 13.16 -3.62
N ALA A 160 11.53 12.66 -4.02
CA ALA A 160 12.47 11.95 -3.15
C ALA A 160 13.84 11.85 -3.86
N ALA A 161 14.84 11.33 -3.15
CA ALA A 161 16.11 10.95 -3.73
C ALA A 161 16.47 9.53 -3.26
N TRP A 162 17.16 8.77 -4.11
CA TRP A 162 17.71 7.47 -3.72
C TRP A 162 18.88 7.66 -2.75
N ALA A 163 18.92 6.83 -1.70
CA ALA A 163 20.01 6.80 -0.75
C ALA A 163 20.42 5.36 -0.43
N ALA A 164 21.71 5.13 -0.18
CA ALA A 164 22.18 3.89 0.46
C ALA A 164 21.55 3.76 1.86
N CYS A 165 21.22 2.54 2.26
CA CYS A 165 20.70 2.27 3.59
C CYS A 165 21.80 2.43 4.65
N THR A 166 21.71 3.54 5.36
CA THR A 166 22.52 3.96 6.50
C THR A 166 21.60 4.28 7.69
N PRO A 167 22.14 4.39 8.93
CA PRO A 167 21.32 4.74 10.09
C PRO A 167 20.58 6.09 9.92
N GLU A 168 21.17 7.04 9.18
CA GLU A 168 20.54 8.32 8.89
C GLU A 168 19.39 8.18 7.89
N SER A 169 19.65 7.55 6.73
CA SER A 169 18.64 7.43 5.65
C SER A 169 17.42 6.58 6.04
N VAL A 170 17.58 5.61 6.95
CA VAL A 170 16.51 4.70 7.34
C VAL A 170 15.59 5.31 8.41
N LYS A 171 16.01 6.39 9.06
CA LYS A 171 15.31 7.03 10.18
C LYS A 171 13.86 7.39 9.87
N GLU A 172 13.60 7.86 8.65
CA GLU A 172 12.27 8.25 8.18
C GLU A 172 11.63 7.22 7.23
N PHE A 173 12.24 6.04 7.09
CA PHE A 173 11.78 4.98 6.20
C PHE A 173 10.82 4.00 6.90
N SER A 174 10.02 3.30 6.09
CA SER A 174 9.12 2.24 6.57
C SER A 174 9.88 1.12 7.27
N ALA A 175 9.53 0.84 8.53
CA ALA A 175 10.10 -0.29 9.28
C ALA A 175 9.78 -1.63 8.62
N ALA A 176 8.53 -1.85 8.19
CA ALA A 176 8.13 -3.07 7.50
C ALA A 176 8.87 -3.23 6.17
N GLY A 177 8.97 -2.14 5.39
CA GLY A 177 9.73 -2.11 4.13
C GLY A 177 11.23 -2.37 4.33
N TYR A 178 11.83 -1.79 5.38
CA TYR A 178 13.23 -2.04 5.75
C TYR A 178 13.48 -3.51 6.09
N TYR A 179 12.70 -4.09 7.02
CA TYR A 179 12.91 -5.47 7.43
C TYR A 179 12.66 -6.47 6.27
N PHE A 180 11.68 -6.18 5.42
CA PHE A 180 11.48 -6.92 4.16
C PHE A 180 12.73 -6.88 3.27
N ALA A 181 13.27 -5.68 3.02
CA ALA A 181 14.40 -5.48 2.14
C ALA A 181 15.68 -6.17 2.65
N VAL A 182 15.93 -6.10 3.96
CA VAL A 182 17.06 -6.77 4.61
C VAL A 182 16.95 -8.28 4.46
N GLU A 183 15.79 -8.87 4.77
CA GLU A 183 15.60 -10.32 4.64
C GLU A 183 15.68 -10.77 3.18
N LEU A 184 15.07 -10.02 2.25
CA LEU A 184 15.13 -10.35 0.83
C LEU A 184 16.57 -10.29 0.28
N GLN A 185 17.32 -9.24 0.62
CA GLN A 185 18.71 -9.09 0.18
C GLN A 185 19.59 -10.21 0.74
N LYS A 186 19.41 -10.58 2.01
CA LYS A 186 20.13 -11.68 2.65
C LYS A 186 19.93 -13.01 1.89
N GLU A 187 18.69 -13.29 1.48
CA GLU A 187 18.33 -14.54 0.80
C GLU A 187 18.71 -14.57 -0.69
N LEU A 188 18.60 -13.42 -1.38
CA LEU A 188 18.89 -13.34 -2.82
C LEU A 188 20.34 -12.99 -3.12
N LYS A 189 21.04 -12.33 -2.21
CA LYS A 189 22.43 -11.84 -2.36
C LYS A 189 22.62 -10.95 -3.60
N VAL A 190 21.66 -10.07 -3.85
CA VAL A 190 21.68 -9.07 -4.92
C VAL A 190 21.30 -7.70 -4.36
N PRO A 191 21.60 -6.59 -5.06
CA PRO A 191 21.09 -5.27 -4.69
C PRO A 191 19.56 -5.24 -4.59
N VAL A 192 19.05 -4.46 -3.64
CA VAL A 192 17.60 -4.29 -3.43
C VAL A 192 17.28 -2.81 -3.30
N GLY A 193 16.44 -2.28 -4.18
CA GLY A 193 15.82 -0.97 -4.07
C GLY A 193 14.41 -1.10 -3.50
N VAL A 194 14.07 -0.25 -2.53
CA VAL A 194 12.69 -0.15 -2.03
C VAL A 194 12.18 1.27 -2.12
N ILE A 195 11.05 1.42 -2.79
CA ILE A 195 10.30 2.66 -2.87
C ILE A 195 9.21 2.63 -1.79
N ASN A 196 9.28 3.54 -0.82
CA ASN A 196 8.23 3.75 0.16
C ASN A 196 7.30 4.87 -0.29
N SER A 197 6.05 4.53 -0.56
CA SER A 197 4.96 5.46 -0.86
C SER A 197 3.82 5.20 0.12
N SER A 198 3.90 5.77 1.33
CA SER A 198 2.92 5.56 2.39
C SER A 198 2.41 6.86 3.01
N TYR A 199 1.13 6.90 3.36
CA TYR A 199 0.47 8.07 3.94
C TYR A 199 -0.53 7.67 5.05
N GLY A 200 -0.20 8.02 6.30
CA GLY A 200 -1.00 7.74 7.49
C GLY A 200 -2.44 8.24 7.43
N GLY A 201 -3.40 7.40 7.81
CA GLY A 201 -4.82 7.74 7.84
C GLY A 201 -5.50 7.87 6.47
N SER A 202 -4.83 7.48 5.39
CA SER A 202 -5.40 7.49 4.04
C SER A 202 -6.42 6.37 3.81
N GLN A 203 -7.36 6.62 2.90
CA GLN A 203 -8.36 5.65 2.44
C GLN A 203 -8.01 5.14 1.03
N ALA A 204 -8.34 3.91 0.69
CA ALA A 204 -7.93 3.29 -0.58
C ALA A 204 -8.45 4.04 -1.84
N GLU A 205 -9.55 4.77 -1.75
CA GLU A 205 -10.03 5.61 -2.85
C GLU A 205 -9.06 6.75 -3.19
N ALA A 206 -8.27 7.23 -2.24
CA ALA A 206 -7.22 8.23 -2.50
C ALA A 206 -6.06 7.65 -3.32
N TRP A 207 -5.89 6.33 -3.32
CA TRP A 207 -4.84 5.59 -4.03
C TRP A 207 -5.31 5.02 -5.38
N THR A 208 -6.57 5.24 -5.73
CA THR A 208 -7.19 4.71 -6.96
C THR A 208 -7.39 5.85 -7.96
N PRO A 209 -6.99 5.71 -9.24
CA PRO A 209 -7.23 6.76 -10.22
C PRO A 209 -8.73 7.00 -10.40
N VAL A 210 -9.11 8.27 -10.54
CA VAL A 210 -10.51 8.72 -10.42
C VAL A 210 -11.43 8.06 -11.45
N GLU A 211 -10.93 7.83 -12.66
CA GLU A 211 -11.67 7.20 -13.75
C GLU A 211 -12.11 5.77 -13.42
N TYR A 212 -11.34 5.02 -12.62
CA TYR A 212 -11.72 3.67 -12.20
C TYR A 212 -12.78 3.69 -11.09
N LEU A 213 -12.75 4.70 -10.23
CA LEU A 213 -13.78 4.91 -9.22
C LEU A 213 -15.11 5.27 -9.88
N LEU A 214 -15.09 6.17 -10.86
CA LEU A 214 -16.27 6.61 -11.60
C LEU A 214 -16.87 5.50 -12.49
N ALA A 215 -16.07 4.53 -12.91
CA ALA A 215 -16.53 3.40 -13.72
C ALA A 215 -17.39 2.39 -12.92
N SER A 216 -17.34 2.41 -11.59
CA SER A 216 -18.12 1.50 -10.73
C SER A 216 -19.22 2.24 -9.98
N ALA A 217 -20.47 1.78 -10.11
CA ALA A 217 -21.60 2.37 -9.40
C ALA A 217 -21.41 2.32 -7.87
N ASP A 218 -20.79 1.25 -7.35
CA ASP A 218 -20.47 1.09 -5.92
C ASP A 218 -19.34 2.01 -5.45
N LEU A 219 -18.48 2.51 -6.34
CA LEU A 219 -17.33 3.35 -5.98
C LEU A 219 -17.54 4.83 -6.28
N LYS A 220 -18.50 5.20 -7.14
CA LYS A 220 -18.89 6.60 -7.37
C LYS A 220 -19.10 7.42 -6.08
N PRO A 221 -19.74 6.88 -5.01
CA PRO A 221 -19.91 7.61 -3.76
C PRO A 221 -18.59 8.09 -3.11
N THR A 222 -17.46 7.41 -3.35
CA THR A 222 -16.16 7.86 -2.83
C THR A 222 -15.69 9.15 -3.49
N VAL A 223 -16.02 9.35 -4.76
CA VAL A 223 -15.74 10.59 -5.49
C VAL A 223 -16.74 11.68 -5.10
N GLU A 224 -18.03 11.34 -5.02
CA GLU A 224 -19.08 12.28 -4.64
C GLU A 224 -18.87 12.87 -3.24
N ARG A 225 -18.35 12.08 -2.29
CA ARG A 225 -17.98 12.56 -0.96
C ARG A 225 -16.97 13.69 -0.99
N THR A 226 -16.08 13.71 -1.99
CA THR A 226 -15.12 14.81 -2.19
C THR A 226 -15.86 16.13 -2.44
N ARG A 227 -16.93 16.11 -3.27
CA ARG A 227 -17.75 17.30 -3.53
C ARG A 227 -18.40 17.82 -2.25
N THR A 228 -18.97 16.93 -1.43
CA THR A 228 -19.53 17.30 -0.13
C THR A 228 -18.47 17.93 0.77
N TRP A 229 -17.28 17.35 0.84
CA TRP A 229 -16.18 17.91 1.62
C TRP A 229 -15.73 19.28 1.10
N ASP A 230 -15.70 19.50 -0.21
CA ASP A 230 -15.34 20.81 -0.78
C ASP A 230 -16.36 21.89 -0.40
N GLU A 231 -17.66 21.57 -0.39
CA GLU A 231 -18.73 22.47 0.05
C GLU A 231 -18.64 22.78 1.55
N GLU A 232 -18.32 21.79 2.38
CA GLU A 232 -18.18 21.95 3.83
C GLU A 232 -16.88 22.63 4.24
N ARG A 233 -15.82 22.52 3.43
CA ARG A 233 -14.45 22.91 3.77
C ARG A 233 -14.34 24.34 4.31
N PRO A 234 -14.94 25.39 3.71
CA PRO A 234 -14.82 26.75 4.22
C PRO A 234 -15.34 26.88 5.67
N ARG A 235 -16.52 26.31 5.94
CA ARG A 235 -17.15 26.34 7.27
C ARG A 235 -16.35 25.53 8.29
N VAL A 236 -15.98 24.31 7.93
CA VAL A 236 -15.26 23.39 8.81
C VAL A 236 -13.86 23.88 9.13
N LYS A 237 -13.20 24.56 8.18
CA LYS A 237 -11.89 25.19 8.39
C LYS A 237 -11.94 26.23 9.50
N VAL A 238 -12.89 27.17 9.43
CA VAL A 238 -13.06 28.22 10.46
C VAL A 238 -13.31 27.60 11.83
N GLN A 239 -14.25 26.66 11.92
CA GLN A 239 -14.57 25.97 13.19
C GLN A 239 -13.36 25.23 13.77
N TYR A 240 -12.55 24.60 12.92
CA TYR A 240 -11.35 23.90 13.36
C TYR A 240 -10.25 24.86 13.84
N GLU A 241 -10.04 25.97 13.13
CA GLU A 241 -9.07 27.00 13.52
C GLU A 241 -9.43 27.63 14.87
N GLU A 242 -10.71 27.93 15.11
CA GLU A 242 -11.23 28.39 16.41
C GLU A 242 -11.02 27.35 17.51
N ALA A 243 -11.34 26.08 17.25
CA ALA A 243 -11.15 24.99 18.20
C ALA A 243 -9.67 24.78 18.56
N ILE A 244 -8.76 24.90 17.59
CA ILE A 244 -7.32 24.80 17.80
C ILE A 244 -6.79 26.00 18.58
N ALA A 245 -7.24 27.22 18.29
CA ALA A 245 -6.86 28.41 19.04
C ALA A 245 -7.25 28.25 20.52
N LYS A 246 -8.49 27.86 20.80
CA LYS A 246 -8.98 27.59 22.15
C LYS A 246 -8.20 26.46 22.84
N TRP A 247 -7.95 25.36 22.12
CA TRP A 247 -7.17 24.25 22.66
C TRP A 247 -5.74 24.66 23.04
N ARG A 248 -5.07 25.51 22.24
CA ARG A 248 -3.73 26.03 22.57
C ARG A 248 -3.73 26.81 23.88
N GLU A 249 -4.71 27.69 24.07
CA GLU A 249 -4.87 28.41 25.34
C GLU A 249 -5.09 27.47 26.54
N GLU A 250 -5.91 26.43 26.36
CA GLU A 250 -6.15 25.41 27.40
C GLU A 250 -4.89 24.60 27.71
N VAL A 251 -4.09 24.24 26.69
CA VAL A 251 -2.82 23.53 26.85
C VAL A 251 -1.81 24.38 27.62
N ASP A 252 -1.68 25.66 27.27
CA ASP A 252 -0.74 26.56 27.93
C ASP A 252 -1.11 26.75 29.41
N LYS A 253 -2.42 26.91 29.71
CA LYS A 253 -2.93 26.93 31.09
C LYS A 253 -2.67 25.62 31.83
N ALA A 254 -2.92 24.48 31.20
CA ALA A 254 -2.69 23.17 31.82
C ALA A 254 -1.21 22.95 32.13
N LYS A 255 -0.31 23.26 31.18
CA LYS A 255 1.14 23.17 31.38
C LYS A 255 1.61 24.09 32.50
N ALA A 256 1.15 25.34 32.53
CA ALA A 256 1.47 26.29 33.60
C ALA A 256 1.00 25.79 34.98
N ALA A 257 -0.10 25.04 35.03
CA ALA A 257 -0.62 24.41 36.25
C ALA A 257 -0.01 23.03 36.57
N GLY A 258 0.99 22.54 35.80
CA GLY A 258 1.56 21.21 35.96
C GLY A 258 0.62 20.05 35.61
N ALA A 259 -0.51 20.33 34.93
CA ALA A 259 -1.48 19.35 34.50
C ALA A 259 -1.15 18.78 33.11
N VAL A 260 -1.57 17.54 32.86
CA VAL A 260 -1.47 16.92 31.54
C VAL A 260 -2.49 17.57 30.60
N PRO A 261 -2.06 18.17 29.47
CA PRO A 261 -2.99 18.81 28.55
C PRO A 261 -3.93 17.80 27.88
N ARG A 262 -5.13 18.26 27.52
CA ARG A 262 -6.07 17.45 26.73
C ARG A 262 -5.50 17.20 25.32
N PRO A 263 -5.87 16.08 24.67
CA PRO A 263 -5.51 15.83 23.28
C PRO A 263 -6.01 16.93 22.34
N SER A 264 -5.28 17.16 21.24
CA SER A 264 -5.67 18.13 20.22
C SER A 264 -6.97 17.74 19.53
N PRO A 265 -7.83 18.71 19.14
CA PRO A 265 -8.96 18.46 18.28
C PRO A 265 -8.56 17.68 17.02
N ALA A 266 -9.33 16.64 16.68
CA ALA A 266 -9.10 15.87 15.47
C ALA A 266 -9.32 16.74 14.23
N VAL A 267 -8.40 16.65 13.26
CA VAL A 267 -8.57 17.30 11.96
C VAL A 267 -9.82 16.74 11.28
N PRO A 268 -10.82 17.55 10.90
CA PRO A 268 -12.01 17.10 10.19
C PRO A 268 -11.68 16.45 8.84
N ASP A 269 -12.46 15.47 8.40
CA ASP A 269 -12.19 14.76 7.14
C ASP A 269 -12.18 15.69 5.91
N ALA A 270 -13.03 16.73 5.89
CA ALA A 270 -13.05 17.73 4.81
C ALA A 270 -11.74 18.55 4.67
N LEU A 271 -10.88 18.55 5.70
CA LEU A 271 -9.57 19.20 5.70
C LEU A 271 -8.41 18.22 5.43
N ARG A 272 -8.69 16.92 5.25
CA ARG A 272 -7.69 15.88 4.98
C ARG A 272 -7.59 15.62 3.48
N ASP A 273 -6.79 16.43 2.80
CA ASP A 273 -6.58 16.30 1.35
C ASP A 273 -6.10 14.90 0.91
N TYR A 274 -5.36 14.20 1.75
CA TYR A 274 -4.94 12.80 1.53
C TYR A 274 -6.05 11.75 1.62
N ARG A 275 -7.29 12.16 1.91
CA ARG A 275 -8.48 11.29 1.83
C ARG A 275 -9.32 11.55 0.58
N VAL A 276 -9.03 12.61 -0.16
CA VAL A 276 -9.71 12.92 -1.42
C VAL A 276 -9.40 11.82 -2.44
N ALA A 277 -10.42 11.40 -3.19
CA ALA A 277 -10.28 10.39 -4.23
C ALA A 277 -9.13 10.74 -5.20
N ALA A 278 -8.33 9.74 -5.60
CA ALA A 278 -7.14 9.85 -6.45
C ALA A 278 -5.98 10.75 -5.96
N SER A 279 -6.16 11.54 -4.90
CA SER A 279 -5.16 12.53 -4.46
C SER A 279 -3.75 11.94 -4.19
N ILE A 280 -3.69 10.78 -3.56
CA ILE A 280 -2.42 10.09 -3.28
C ILE A 280 -1.91 9.38 -4.52
N TYR A 281 -2.78 8.78 -5.32
CA TYR A 281 -2.39 8.18 -6.59
C TYR A 281 -1.65 9.21 -7.45
N ASP A 282 -2.26 10.37 -7.68
CA ASP A 282 -1.71 11.43 -8.52
C ASP A 282 -0.40 12.01 -7.97
N GLY A 283 -0.30 12.18 -6.64
CA GLY A 283 0.85 12.80 -5.99
C GLY A 283 2.00 11.86 -5.65
N MET A 284 1.75 10.56 -5.48
CA MET A 284 2.71 9.64 -4.86
C MET A 284 2.89 8.30 -5.60
N ILE A 285 2.01 7.94 -6.54
CA ILE A 285 2.11 6.70 -7.33
C ILE A 285 2.34 7.00 -8.81
N ALA A 286 1.50 7.83 -9.42
CA ALA A 286 1.62 8.23 -10.82
C ALA A 286 3.01 8.79 -11.19
N PRO A 287 3.70 9.58 -10.33
CA PRO A 287 5.04 10.07 -10.64
C PRO A 287 6.12 8.98 -10.72
N LEU A 288 5.85 7.78 -10.17
CA LEU A 288 6.76 6.64 -10.19
C LEU A 288 6.59 5.79 -11.45
N ILE A 289 5.47 5.93 -12.16
CA ILE A 289 5.16 5.12 -13.33
C ILE A 289 5.88 5.71 -14.56
N PRO A 290 6.57 4.88 -15.38
CA PRO A 290 6.61 3.42 -15.38
C PRO A 290 7.92 2.80 -14.82
N PHE A 291 8.51 3.32 -13.73
CA PHE A 291 9.76 2.76 -13.17
C PHE A 291 9.62 1.26 -12.91
N SER A 292 10.43 0.41 -13.54
CA SER A 292 10.25 -1.03 -13.42
C SER A 292 10.40 -1.52 -11.98
N ILE A 293 9.42 -2.31 -11.53
CA ILE A 293 9.36 -2.94 -10.22
C ILE A 293 9.14 -4.44 -10.38
N ARG A 294 9.66 -5.22 -9.43
CA ARG A 294 9.32 -6.64 -9.32
C ARG A 294 7.90 -6.84 -8.82
N GLY A 295 7.43 -6.00 -7.91
CA GLY A 295 6.13 -6.12 -7.28
C GLY A 295 5.85 -5.04 -6.25
N ALA A 296 4.66 -5.09 -5.66
CA ALA A 296 4.22 -4.14 -4.64
C ALA A 296 3.67 -4.83 -3.39
N PHE A 297 3.80 -4.14 -2.25
CA PHE A 297 3.16 -4.49 -1.00
C PHE A 297 2.19 -3.40 -0.56
N TRP A 298 1.04 -3.80 -0.03
CA TRP A 298 -0.03 -2.92 0.38
C TRP A 298 -0.44 -3.20 1.82
N TYR A 299 -0.23 -2.23 2.72
CA TYR A 299 -0.64 -2.32 4.12
C TYR A 299 -1.58 -1.18 4.48
N GLN A 300 -2.86 -1.42 4.24
CA GLN A 300 -3.94 -0.47 4.48
C GLN A 300 -5.28 -1.19 4.61
N GLY A 301 -6.19 -0.57 5.34
CA GLY A 301 -7.61 -0.95 5.41
C GLY A 301 -8.33 -0.29 6.58
N GLU A 302 -7.59 0.17 7.58
CA GLU A 302 -8.12 0.71 8.84
C GLU A 302 -9.05 1.90 8.59
N SER A 303 -8.69 2.80 7.67
CA SER A 303 -9.53 3.96 7.35
C SER A 303 -10.74 3.63 6.46
N ASN A 304 -10.86 2.38 5.99
CA ASN A 304 -11.97 1.86 5.20
C ASN A 304 -12.82 0.83 5.97
N GLU A 305 -12.46 0.46 7.21
CA GLU A 305 -13.12 -0.59 8.00
C GLU A 305 -14.65 -0.46 8.00
N ALA A 306 -15.18 0.75 8.23
CA ALA A 306 -16.62 1.00 8.30
C ALA A 306 -17.39 0.73 6.99
N ARG A 307 -16.67 0.49 5.87
CA ARG A 307 -17.18 0.17 4.54
C ARG A 307 -16.48 -1.05 3.95
N ALA A 308 -16.23 -2.08 4.77
CA ALA A 308 -15.52 -3.29 4.35
C ALA A 308 -16.12 -3.96 3.10
N GLU A 309 -17.45 -3.97 2.93
CA GLU A 309 -18.09 -4.49 1.72
C GLU A 309 -17.70 -3.69 0.47
N GLN A 310 -17.74 -2.35 0.52
CA GLN A 310 -17.25 -1.52 -0.58
C GLN A 310 -15.74 -1.72 -0.81
N TYR A 311 -14.98 -1.99 0.25
CA TYR A 311 -13.54 -2.26 0.14
C TYR A 311 -13.24 -3.56 -0.64
N GLU A 312 -14.08 -4.58 -0.52
CA GLU A 312 -13.97 -5.82 -1.33
C GLU A 312 -14.13 -5.55 -2.83
N ILE A 313 -14.78 -4.46 -3.21
CA ILE A 313 -14.90 -3.98 -4.60
C ILE A 313 -13.71 -3.06 -4.95
N LEU A 314 -13.40 -2.11 -4.06
CA LEU A 314 -12.39 -1.07 -4.26
C LEU A 314 -10.97 -1.62 -4.38
N LEU A 315 -10.56 -2.53 -3.50
CA LEU A 315 -9.18 -3.01 -3.46
C LEU A 315 -8.78 -3.73 -4.77
N PRO A 316 -9.59 -4.66 -5.33
CA PRO A 316 -9.29 -5.24 -6.63
C PRO A 316 -9.22 -4.21 -7.78
N VAL A 317 -10.10 -3.19 -7.76
CA VAL A 317 -10.11 -2.12 -8.76
C VAL A 317 -8.81 -1.32 -8.70
N MET A 318 -8.37 -0.95 -7.49
CA MET A 318 -7.10 -0.24 -7.29
C MET A 318 -5.90 -1.05 -7.79
N ILE A 319 -5.82 -2.34 -7.45
CA ILE A 319 -4.73 -3.23 -7.88
C ILE A 319 -4.71 -3.36 -9.41
N GLY A 320 -5.88 -3.58 -10.03
CA GLY A 320 -6.00 -3.64 -11.48
C GLY A 320 -5.56 -2.36 -12.17
N ALA A 321 -6.00 -1.20 -11.65
CA ALA A 321 -5.62 0.11 -12.16
C ALA A 321 -4.10 0.34 -12.08
N TRP A 322 -3.46 -0.04 -10.97
CA TRP A 322 -2.00 0.07 -10.84
C TRP A 322 -1.27 -0.81 -11.84
N ARG A 323 -1.67 -2.07 -11.99
CA ARG A 323 -1.07 -3.00 -12.96
C ARG A 323 -1.19 -2.51 -14.39
N GLU A 324 -2.37 -2.02 -14.77
CA GLU A 324 -2.61 -1.44 -16.09
C GLU A 324 -1.73 -0.21 -16.33
N ARG A 325 -1.71 0.73 -15.37
CA ARG A 325 -0.96 1.99 -15.50
C ARG A 325 0.55 1.76 -15.50
N TRP A 326 1.06 0.77 -14.76
CA TRP A 326 2.48 0.40 -14.78
C TRP A 326 2.90 -0.25 -16.09
N GLY A 327 2.01 -1.02 -16.73
CA GLY A 327 2.30 -1.71 -17.99
C GLY A 327 3.27 -2.90 -17.87
N GLU A 328 3.47 -3.42 -16.65
CA GLU A 328 4.37 -4.56 -16.34
C GLU A 328 3.57 -5.88 -16.13
N GLY A 329 2.37 -5.96 -16.73
CA GLY A 329 1.44 -7.08 -16.57
C GLY A 329 0.91 -7.22 -15.14
N ASP A 330 0.52 -8.45 -14.77
CA ASP A 330 0.15 -8.78 -13.39
C ASP A 330 1.39 -8.93 -12.51
N PHE A 331 2.05 -7.83 -12.15
CA PHE A 331 3.17 -7.91 -11.21
C PHE A 331 2.69 -8.44 -9.83
N PRO A 332 3.52 -9.22 -9.12
CA PRO A 332 3.26 -9.68 -7.76
C PRO A 332 2.75 -8.60 -6.81
N PHE A 333 1.63 -8.86 -6.14
CA PHE A 333 1.00 -7.90 -5.21
C PHE A 333 0.72 -8.54 -3.84
N GLY A 334 1.45 -8.14 -2.81
CA GLY A 334 1.29 -8.65 -1.44
C GLY A 334 0.38 -7.75 -0.60
N ILE A 335 -0.76 -8.26 -0.14
CA ILE A 335 -1.66 -7.55 0.78
C ILE A 335 -1.28 -7.93 2.21
N ILE A 336 -0.87 -6.95 3.01
CA ILE A 336 -0.68 -7.16 4.44
C ILE A 336 -2.05 -7.08 5.11
N GLN A 337 -2.52 -8.21 5.62
CA GLN A 337 -3.79 -8.29 6.33
C GLN A 337 -3.72 -7.39 7.56
N LEU A 338 -4.84 -6.74 7.92
CA LEU A 338 -4.89 -6.02 9.19
C LEU A 338 -4.67 -6.99 10.36
N PRO A 339 -3.94 -6.57 11.40
CA PRO A 339 -3.67 -7.42 12.56
C PRO A 339 -4.93 -7.50 13.45
N ASN A 340 -4.90 -8.30 14.52
CA ASN A 340 -5.91 -8.18 15.58
C ASN A 340 -5.86 -6.78 16.25
N TYR A 341 -7.02 -6.25 16.64
CA TYR A 341 -7.13 -4.94 17.29
C TYR A 341 -8.38 -4.87 18.17
N ARG A 342 -8.37 -4.02 19.22
CA ARG A 342 -9.41 -3.88 20.27
C ARG A 342 -9.39 -5.01 21.30
N GLN A 343 -10.26 -4.93 22.31
CA GLN A 343 -10.35 -5.99 23.33
C GLN A 343 -10.96 -7.26 22.73
N PRO A 344 -10.51 -8.46 23.16
CA PRO A 344 -11.19 -9.69 22.83
C PRO A 344 -12.63 -9.70 23.35
N ASN A 345 -13.54 -10.27 22.57
CA ASN A 345 -14.91 -10.51 23.01
C ASN A 345 -15.03 -11.90 23.63
N SER A 346 -15.86 -12.03 24.67
CA SER A 346 -16.14 -13.32 25.32
C SER A 346 -16.98 -14.25 24.46
N GLU A 347 -17.80 -13.68 23.56
CA GLU A 347 -18.64 -14.41 22.60
C GLU A 347 -18.18 -14.17 21.16
N PRO A 348 -18.52 -15.05 20.20
CA PRO A 348 -18.26 -14.79 18.80
C PRO A 348 -18.94 -13.49 18.36
N ALA A 349 -18.15 -12.53 17.88
CA ALA A 349 -18.64 -11.22 17.46
C ALA A 349 -18.64 -11.09 15.93
N ASP A 350 -19.42 -10.14 15.43
CA ASP A 350 -19.55 -9.86 14.01
C ASP A 350 -19.36 -8.35 13.76
N GLU A 351 -18.09 -7.96 13.59
CA GLU A 351 -17.67 -6.55 13.63
C GLU A 351 -16.87 -6.16 12.38
N ALA A 352 -16.90 -4.89 12.02
CA ALA A 352 -16.36 -4.39 10.74
C ALA A 352 -14.87 -4.74 10.50
N TRP A 353 -14.04 -4.84 11.54
CA TRP A 353 -12.62 -5.25 11.44
C TRP A 353 -12.43 -6.69 10.97
N SER A 354 -13.37 -7.58 11.24
CA SER A 354 -13.35 -8.95 10.70
C SER A 354 -13.71 -8.98 9.22
N HIS A 355 -14.65 -8.15 8.79
CA HIS A 355 -15.06 -8.03 7.40
C HIS A 355 -13.98 -7.37 6.52
N ILE A 356 -13.28 -6.34 7.01
CA ILE A 356 -12.19 -5.73 6.23
C ILE A 356 -11.03 -6.73 6.00
N ARG A 357 -10.72 -7.57 7.00
CA ARG A 357 -9.73 -8.66 6.86
C ARG A 357 -10.20 -9.73 5.89
N GLU A 358 -11.50 -10.00 5.85
CA GLU A 358 -12.09 -10.89 4.86
C GLU A 358 -11.99 -10.30 3.44
N ALA A 359 -12.32 -9.03 3.26
CA ALA A 359 -12.20 -8.35 1.97
C ALA A 359 -10.75 -8.43 1.44
N GLN A 360 -9.75 -8.24 2.31
CA GLN A 360 -8.33 -8.44 1.99
C GLN A 360 -8.02 -9.89 1.57
N ARG A 361 -8.51 -10.88 2.33
CA ARG A 361 -8.31 -12.32 2.03
C ARG A 361 -8.95 -12.72 0.71
N ARG A 362 -10.21 -12.31 0.47
CA ARG A 362 -10.95 -12.62 -0.76
C ARG A 362 -10.30 -11.96 -1.97
N THR A 363 -9.82 -10.72 -1.83
CA THR A 363 -9.04 -10.07 -2.89
C THR A 363 -7.79 -10.86 -3.24
N ALA A 364 -7.02 -11.30 -2.23
CA ALA A 364 -5.83 -12.11 -2.44
C ALA A 364 -6.12 -13.45 -3.12
N GLN A 365 -7.26 -14.08 -2.84
CA GLN A 365 -7.66 -15.34 -3.48
C GLN A 365 -8.19 -15.16 -4.92
N LYS A 366 -8.82 -14.02 -5.21
CA LYS A 366 -9.49 -13.76 -6.49
C LYS A 366 -8.52 -13.29 -7.57
N LEU A 367 -7.51 -12.52 -7.21
CA LEU A 367 -6.59 -11.92 -8.17
C LEU A 367 -5.34 -12.77 -8.40
N ALA A 368 -4.93 -12.88 -9.66
CA ALA A 368 -3.70 -13.57 -10.03
C ALA A 368 -2.48 -12.86 -9.43
N LYS A 369 -1.48 -13.66 -9.02
CA LYS A 369 -0.20 -13.19 -8.43
C LYS A 369 -0.40 -12.24 -7.26
N THR A 370 -1.47 -12.45 -6.49
CA THR A 370 -1.78 -11.68 -5.29
C THR A 370 -1.71 -12.59 -4.08
N GLY A 371 -1.08 -12.10 -3.00
CA GLY A 371 -0.89 -12.86 -1.77
C GLY A 371 -1.44 -12.14 -0.55
N LEU A 372 -1.70 -12.90 0.50
CA LEU A 372 -2.09 -12.37 1.81
C LEU A 372 -0.98 -12.64 2.83
N ILE A 373 -0.44 -11.57 3.39
CA ILE A 373 0.54 -11.59 4.47
C ILE A 373 -0.26 -11.50 5.77
N VAL A 374 -0.50 -12.64 6.40
CA VAL A 374 -1.32 -12.74 7.62
C VAL A 374 -0.55 -12.15 8.81
N THR A 375 -1.22 -11.31 9.61
CA THR A 375 -0.65 -10.65 10.80
C THR A 375 -1.55 -10.77 12.03
N ILE A 376 -2.47 -11.74 12.04
CA ILE A 376 -3.52 -11.86 13.07
C ILE A 376 -3.00 -12.09 14.49
N ASP A 377 -1.74 -12.50 14.63
CA ASP A 377 -1.05 -12.77 15.89
C ASP A 377 -0.04 -11.66 16.29
N ILE A 378 0.03 -10.57 15.52
CA ILE A 378 1.02 -9.49 15.69
C ILE A 378 0.40 -8.24 16.35
N GLY A 379 -0.91 -8.09 16.31
CA GLY A 379 -1.63 -6.91 16.77
C GLY A 379 -1.72 -6.74 18.28
N GLU A 380 -2.19 -5.55 18.67
CA GLU A 380 -2.26 -5.12 20.07
C GLU A 380 -3.68 -4.64 20.40
N ALA A 381 -4.21 -5.00 21.57
CA ALA A 381 -5.60 -4.70 21.92
C ALA A 381 -5.89 -3.18 22.09
N ARG A 382 -4.87 -2.39 22.43
CA ARG A 382 -5.01 -0.96 22.74
C ARG A 382 -4.26 -0.05 21.77
N ASP A 383 -3.56 -0.63 20.79
CA ASP A 383 -2.82 0.12 19.77
C ASP A 383 -3.12 -0.47 18.39
N ILE A 384 -3.63 0.36 17.47
CA ILE A 384 -4.02 -0.05 16.10
C ILE A 384 -2.80 -0.38 15.20
N HIS A 385 -1.63 -0.44 15.81
CA HIS A 385 -0.41 0.11 15.28
C HIS A 385 0.76 -0.72 15.83
N PRO A 386 0.71 -2.07 15.66
CA PRO A 386 1.55 -2.97 16.42
C PRO A 386 3.03 -2.75 16.16
N LYS A 387 3.82 -2.89 17.22
CA LYS A 387 5.24 -2.57 17.22
C LYS A 387 6.12 -3.64 16.59
N ASN A 388 5.69 -4.91 16.54
CA ASN A 388 6.46 -5.98 15.90
C ASN A 388 6.37 -5.90 14.36
N LYS A 389 7.12 -4.96 13.76
CA LYS A 389 7.27 -4.82 12.30
C LYS A 389 8.33 -5.75 11.71
N LEU A 390 9.19 -6.32 12.54
CA LEU A 390 10.18 -7.30 12.11
C LEU A 390 9.50 -8.54 11.52
N ASP A 391 8.54 -9.12 12.23
CA ASP A 391 7.85 -10.32 11.73
C ASP A 391 6.93 -10.01 10.55
N VAL A 392 6.38 -8.78 10.46
CA VAL A 392 5.66 -8.33 9.24
C VAL A 392 6.61 -8.35 8.04
N GLY A 393 7.79 -7.74 8.15
CA GLY A 393 8.80 -7.71 7.08
C GLY A 393 9.31 -9.10 6.70
N LYS A 394 9.54 -9.99 7.67
CA LYS A 394 9.90 -11.38 7.42
C LYS A 394 8.81 -12.15 6.67
N ARG A 395 7.53 -11.96 7.02
CA ARG A 395 6.41 -12.60 6.32
C ARG A 395 6.22 -12.04 4.90
N MET A 396 6.48 -10.75 4.68
CA MET A 396 6.56 -10.17 3.34
C MET A 396 7.66 -10.84 2.51
N ALA A 397 8.86 -10.99 3.06
CA ALA A 397 9.99 -11.63 2.37
C ALA A 397 9.72 -13.12 2.10
N HIS A 398 9.17 -13.85 3.07
CA HIS A 398 8.77 -15.24 2.94
C HIS A 398 7.79 -15.44 1.78
N TRP A 399 6.74 -14.61 1.70
CA TRP A 399 5.78 -14.68 0.61
C TRP A 399 6.46 -14.39 -0.74
N ALA A 400 7.30 -13.35 -0.84
CA ALA A 400 8.01 -13.04 -2.07
C ALA A 400 8.94 -14.19 -2.51
N LEU A 401 9.69 -14.80 -1.58
CA LEU A 401 10.56 -15.95 -1.83
C LEU A 401 9.79 -17.17 -2.34
N ALA A 402 8.60 -17.43 -1.79
CA ALA A 402 7.75 -18.52 -2.22
C ALA A 402 7.11 -18.26 -3.59
N GLU A 403 6.42 -17.14 -3.74
CA GLU A 403 5.57 -16.83 -4.90
C GLU A 403 6.39 -16.34 -6.11
N VAL A 404 7.34 -15.44 -5.88
CA VAL A 404 8.04 -14.72 -6.96
C VAL A 404 9.33 -15.42 -7.36
N TYR A 405 10.06 -15.96 -6.38
CA TYR A 405 11.35 -16.61 -6.61
C TYR A 405 11.27 -18.15 -6.60
N SER A 406 10.04 -18.70 -6.53
CA SER A 406 9.75 -20.13 -6.69
C SER A 406 10.64 -21.04 -5.82
N ARG A 407 10.91 -20.64 -4.57
CA ARG A 407 11.81 -21.37 -3.65
C ARG A 407 11.24 -22.70 -3.12
N GLY A 408 10.10 -23.17 -3.64
CA GLY A 408 9.45 -24.41 -3.19
C GLY A 408 8.93 -24.34 -1.75
N LEU A 409 8.70 -23.13 -1.24
CA LEU A 409 8.19 -22.87 0.10
C LEU A 409 6.65 -22.83 0.08
N VAL A 410 6.02 -23.25 1.17
CA VAL A 410 4.60 -22.94 1.41
C VAL A 410 4.48 -21.43 1.58
N LYS A 411 3.64 -20.77 0.78
CA LYS A 411 3.68 -19.31 0.65
C LYS A 411 3.05 -18.54 1.82
N SER A 412 2.20 -19.19 2.61
CA SER A 412 1.46 -18.58 3.71
C SER A 412 1.18 -19.59 4.83
N GLY A 413 0.43 -19.17 5.85
CA GLY A 413 -0.28 -20.08 6.74
C GLY A 413 -1.44 -20.79 6.02
N PRO A 414 -2.17 -21.69 6.70
CA PRO A 414 -3.32 -22.39 6.11
C PRO A 414 -4.38 -21.43 5.56
N VAL A 415 -4.88 -21.73 4.37
CA VAL A 415 -5.89 -20.91 3.68
C VAL A 415 -7.20 -21.68 3.61
N PHE A 416 -8.30 -21.07 4.08
CA PHE A 416 -9.62 -21.68 3.99
C PHE A 416 -10.01 -21.99 2.55
N ARG A 417 -10.40 -23.24 2.29
CA ARG A 417 -10.91 -23.71 1.00
C ARG A 417 -12.42 -23.90 1.03
N ASN A 418 -12.91 -24.73 1.95
CA ASN A 418 -14.34 -24.99 2.12
C ASN A 418 -14.66 -25.52 3.51
N ALA A 419 -15.95 -25.57 3.82
CA ALA A 419 -16.47 -26.31 4.96
C ALA A 419 -17.73 -27.07 4.56
N MET A 420 -17.89 -28.29 5.07
CA MET A 420 -19.03 -29.16 4.78
C MET A 420 -19.57 -29.78 6.09
N PRO A 421 -20.89 -29.84 6.30
CA PRO A 421 -21.47 -30.62 7.38
C PRO A 421 -21.11 -32.10 7.26
N SER A 422 -21.07 -32.83 8.38
CA SER A 422 -20.83 -34.28 8.39
C SER A 422 -21.96 -35.09 7.74
N GLY A 423 -23.12 -34.48 7.51
CA GLY A 423 -24.30 -35.09 6.88
C GLY A 423 -25.18 -35.90 7.84
N THR A 424 -24.60 -36.47 8.89
CA THR A 424 -25.31 -37.30 9.89
C THR A 424 -25.10 -36.86 11.33
N GLY A 425 -24.27 -35.85 11.59
CA GLY A 425 -23.91 -35.43 12.95
C GLY A 425 -23.88 -33.90 13.13
N ALA A 426 -23.46 -33.49 14.33
CA ALA A 426 -23.42 -32.10 14.77
C ALA A 426 -22.08 -31.40 14.42
N GLU A 427 -21.35 -31.91 13.43
CA GLU A 427 -20.01 -31.44 13.09
C GLU A 427 -19.92 -30.83 11.68
N MET A 428 -18.95 -29.94 11.53
CA MET A 428 -18.47 -29.46 10.25
C MET A 428 -17.01 -29.84 10.03
N PHE A 429 -16.67 -30.23 8.81
CA PHE A 429 -15.32 -30.47 8.36
C PHE A 429 -14.83 -29.29 7.53
N VAL A 430 -13.76 -28.65 7.99
CA VAL A 430 -13.13 -27.50 7.36
C VAL A 430 -11.86 -27.94 6.65
N THR A 431 -11.76 -27.66 5.36
CA THR A 431 -10.61 -28.02 4.52
C THR A 431 -9.76 -26.78 4.24
N PHE A 432 -8.44 -26.94 4.32
CA PHE A 432 -7.47 -25.88 4.08
C PHE A 432 -6.55 -26.22 2.90
N ASP A 433 -6.16 -25.18 2.16
CA ASP A 433 -5.02 -25.17 1.25
C ASP A 433 -3.78 -24.57 1.96
N GLU A 434 -2.63 -24.55 1.28
CA GLU A 434 -1.36 -24.03 1.82
C GLU A 434 -0.97 -24.67 3.16
N VAL A 435 -1.19 -25.98 3.31
CA VAL A 435 -0.90 -26.70 4.56
C VAL A 435 0.47 -27.36 4.59
N GLY A 436 1.20 -27.38 3.47
CA GLY A 436 2.55 -27.94 3.42
C GLY A 436 2.64 -29.39 3.88
N ARG A 437 3.35 -29.69 4.97
CA ARG A 437 3.38 -31.06 5.54
C ARG A 437 2.12 -31.42 6.33
N GLY A 438 1.36 -30.43 6.77
CA GLY A 438 0.08 -30.59 7.43
C GLY A 438 -0.23 -29.46 8.40
N LEU A 439 -1.48 -29.44 8.86
CA LEU A 439 -1.93 -28.52 9.91
C LEU A 439 -1.25 -28.82 11.24
N LYS A 440 -0.94 -27.77 11.99
CA LYS A 440 -0.45 -27.84 13.36
C LYS A 440 -0.99 -26.67 14.18
N THR A 441 -0.86 -26.73 15.49
CA THR A 441 -1.12 -25.58 16.36
C THR A 441 0.19 -25.02 16.92
N ARG A 442 0.26 -23.71 17.14
CA ARG A 442 1.47 -23.04 17.64
C ARG A 442 1.85 -23.49 19.05
N ASP A 443 0.85 -23.83 19.86
CA ASP A 443 0.96 -24.23 21.26
C ASP A 443 0.87 -25.75 21.48
N GLY A 444 0.70 -26.54 20.41
CA GLY A 444 0.53 -27.99 20.49
C GLY A 444 -0.82 -28.46 21.04
N GLY A 445 -1.71 -27.54 21.40
CA GLY A 445 -3.07 -27.85 21.87
C GLY A 445 -4.06 -28.06 20.72
N ASP A 446 -5.33 -28.26 21.08
CA ASP A 446 -6.41 -28.30 20.09
C ASP A 446 -6.60 -26.93 19.41
N PRO A 447 -7.03 -26.88 18.14
CA PRO A 447 -7.34 -25.61 17.47
C PRO A 447 -8.38 -24.79 18.24
N LYS A 448 -8.16 -23.48 18.34
CA LYS A 448 -9.02 -22.52 19.04
C LYS A 448 -9.63 -21.52 18.06
N GLU A 449 -10.49 -20.64 18.58
CA GLU A 449 -11.12 -19.53 17.82
C GLU A 449 -12.05 -19.98 16.68
N PHE A 450 -12.61 -21.19 16.76
CA PHE A 450 -13.68 -21.62 15.87
C PHE A 450 -15.05 -21.31 16.46
N ALA A 451 -15.94 -20.79 15.62
CA ALA A 451 -17.36 -20.62 15.95
C ALA A 451 -18.23 -21.27 14.89
N ILE A 452 -19.37 -21.84 15.28
CA ILE A 452 -20.35 -22.42 14.36
C ILE A 452 -21.74 -21.84 14.60
N ALA A 453 -22.56 -21.86 13.56
CA ALA A 453 -23.95 -21.40 13.61
C ALA A 453 -24.89 -22.41 12.93
N GLY A 454 -26.10 -22.50 13.46
CA GLY A 454 -27.21 -23.20 12.83
C GLY A 454 -27.95 -22.32 11.81
N ALA A 455 -29.08 -22.81 11.31
CA ALA A 455 -29.91 -22.06 10.36
C ALA A 455 -30.52 -20.77 10.96
N ASP A 456 -30.50 -20.62 12.28
CA ASP A 456 -30.95 -19.41 13.00
C ASP A 456 -29.92 -18.27 12.95
N GLY A 457 -28.72 -18.50 12.43
CA GLY A 457 -27.67 -17.51 12.28
C GLY A 457 -26.97 -17.12 13.59
N LYS A 458 -27.21 -17.83 14.70
CA LYS A 458 -26.59 -17.53 15.99
C LYS A 458 -25.25 -18.24 16.12
N TRP A 459 -24.21 -17.48 16.45
CA TRP A 459 -22.84 -18.00 16.57
C TRP A 459 -22.54 -18.47 17.99
N TYR A 460 -21.96 -19.67 18.09
CA TYR A 460 -21.47 -20.26 19.33
C TYR A 460 -20.01 -20.65 19.16
N TRP A 461 -19.20 -20.48 20.20
CA TRP A 461 -17.87 -21.08 20.23
C TRP A 461 -17.96 -22.60 20.06
N ALA A 462 -16.96 -23.14 19.39
CA ALA A 462 -16.91 -24.54 18.99
C ALA A 462 -15.60 -25.19 19.43
N ASP A 463 -15.70 -26.47 19.81
CA ASP A 463 -14.55 -27.34 19.92
C ASP A 463 -14.06 -27.69 18.51
N ALA A 464 -12.75 -27.88 18.38
CA ALA A 464 -12.13 -28.21 17.11
C ALA A 464 -10.99 -29.21 17.28
N LYS A 465 -10.78 -30.06 16.27
CA LYS A 465 -9.69 -31.05 16.24
C LYS A 465 -9.14 -31.23 14.83
N ILE A 466 -7.82 -31.27 14.68
CA ILE A 466 -7.19 -31.66 13.41
C ILE A 466 -7.42 -33.17 13.21
N VAL A 467 -8.08 -33.54 12.12
CA VAL A 467 -8.48 -34.94 11.82
C VAL A 467 -7.80 -35.50 10.57
N GLY A 468 -7.02 -34.69 9.87
CA GLY A 468 -6.25 -35.11 8.71
C GLY A 468 -5.19 -34.06 8.36
N ARG A 469 -4.41 -34.33 7.31
CA ARG A 469 -3.32 -33.44 6.87
C ARG A 469 -3.80 -31.99 6.66
N ASN A 470 -4.99 -31.80 6.11
CA ASN A 470 -5.52 -30.49 5.74
C ASN A 470 -6.96 -30.25 6.24
N GLN A 471 -7.41 -31.00 7.25
CA GLN A 471 -8.80 -30.96 7.69
C GLN A 471 -8.94 -30.79 9.20
N VAL A 472 -9.84 -29.88 9.60
CA VAL A 472 -10.26 -29.66 10.99
C VAL A 472 -11.72 -30.06 11.12
N LYS A 473 -12.05 -30.88 12.12
CA LYS A 473 -13.43 -31.15 12.55
C LYS A 473 -13.82 -30.13 13.62
N VAL A 474 -14.99 -29.52 13.49
CA VAL A 474 -15.50 -28.45 14.37
C VAL A 474 -16.93 -28.79 14.82
N TRP A 475 -17.24 -28.67 16.12
CA TRP A 475 -18.56 -29.00 16.67
C TRP A 475 -18.88 -28.18 17.94
N SER A 476 -20.16 -28.10 18.30
CA SER A 476 -20.61 -27.47 19.55
C SER A 476 -21.90 -28.13 20.02
N ALA A 477 -22.00 -28.44 21.31
CA ALA A 477 -23.22 -29.03 21.89
C ALA A 477 -24.44 -28.10 21.74
N SER A 478 -24.20 -26.79 21.64
CA SER A 478 -25.25 -25.78 21.43
C SER A 478 -25.78 -25.73 20.00
N VAL A 479 -25.09 -26.37 19.04
CA VAL A 479 -25.44 -26.31 17.60
C VAL A 479 -25.52 -27.72 17.02
N PRO A 480 -26.66 -28.44 17.18
CA PRO A 480 -26.79 -29.82 16.74
C PRO A 480 -26.87 -29.99 15.21
N LYS A 481 -27.15 -28.90 14.47
CA LYS A 481 -27.25 -28.88 13.00
C LYS A 481 -26.52 -27.66 12.43
N PRO A 482 -25.17 -27.67 12.42
CA PRO A 482 -24.41 -26.53 11.95
C PRO A 482 -24.50 -26.38 10.43
N VAL A 483 -24.64 -25.14 9.97
CA VAL A 483 -24.68 -24.77 8.55
C VAL A 483 -23.54 -23.82 8.16
N ALA A 484 -22.86 -23.24 9.15
CA ALA A 484 -21.80 -22.27 8.94
C ALA A 484 -20.71 -22.38 10.02
N VAL A 485 -19.48 -22.04 9.63
CA VAL A 485 -18.30 -22.00 10.49
C VAL A 485 -17.48 -20.73 10.23
N ARG A 486 -16.88 -20.21 11.28
CA ARG A 486 -15.92 -19.11 11.28
C ARG A 486 -14.66 -19.51 12.04
N TYR A 487 -13.52 -18.94 11.64
CA TYR A 487 -12.26 -19.05 12.37
C TYR A 487 -11.68 -17.67 12.57
N ALA A 488 -11.33 -17.32 13.82
CA ALA A 488 -10.69 -16.06 14.20
C ALA A 488 -11.40 -14.80 13.65
N PHE A 489 -12.70 -14.92 13.34
CA PHE A 489 -13.53 -13.90 12.71
C PHE A 489 -14.07 -12.93 13.76
N ASN A 490 -13.16 -12.22 14.43
CA ASN A 490 -13.45 -11.32 15.54
C ASN A 490 -12.39 -10.20 15.57
N ASN A 491 -12.70 -8.98 16.01
CA ASN A 491 -11.75 -7.85 16.02
C ASN A 491 -10.38 -8.24 16.60
N ASN A 492 -10.38 -8.91 17.75
CA ASN A 492 -9.20 -9.47 18.40
C ASN A 492 -9.48 -10.90 18.91
N PRO A 493 -9.19 -11.94 18.12
CA PRO A 493 -9.26 -13.32 18.58
C PRO A 493 -8.24 -13.57 19.70
N ALA A 494 -8.64 -14.26 20.77
CA ALA A 494 -7.81 -14.42 21.96
C ALA A 494 -6.61 -15.36 21.72
N ASN A 495 -6.80 -16.47 21.01
CA ASN A 495 -5.72 -17.41 20.68
C ASN A 495 -5.88 -18.07 19.30
N PRO A 496 -5.67 -17.35 18.18
CA PRO A 496 -5.73 -17.93 16.83
C PRO A 496 -4.50 -18.81 16.57
N ASN A 497 -4.52 -20.05 17.07
CA ASN A 497 -3.35 -20.93 17.15
C ASN A 497 -3.14 -21.87 15.94
N LEU A 498 -4.05 -21.93 14.96
CA LEU A 498 -3.94 -22.82 13.81
C LEU A 498 -2.87 -22.32 12.82
N THR A 499 -1.90 -23.17 12.48
CA THR A 499 -0.76 -22.88 11.60
C THR A 499 -0.41 -24.10 10.72
N ASN A 500 0.67 -24.00 9.95
CA ASN A 500 1.34 -25.11 9.26
C ASN A 500 2.84 -25.12 9.62
N GLU A 501 3.71 -25.83 8.89
CA GLU A 501 5.15 -25.87 9.19
C GLU A 501 5.82 -24.49 9.23
N THR A 502 5.32 -23.49 8.51
CA THR A 502 5.88 -22.13 8.49
C THR A 502 5.73 -21.40 9.82
N GLY A 503 4.76 -21.83 10.64
CA GLY A 503 4.37 -21.12 11.87
C GLY A 503 3.54 -19.86 11.62
N ILE A 504 3.29 -19.47 10.36
CA ILE A 504 2.35 -18.38 10.02
C ILE A 504 0.92 -18.88 10.32
N PRO A 505 0.09 -18.09 11.03
CA PRO A 505 -1.27 -18.47 11.34
C PRO A 505 -2.16 -18.54 10.10
N ALA A 506 -3.20 -19.37 10.20
CA ALA A 506 -4.29 -19.39 9.25
C ALA A 506 -4.98 -18.02 9.22
N SER A 507 -5.38 -17.57 8.03
CA SER A 507 -6.11 -16.30 7.91
C SER A 507 -7.54 -16.46 8.44
N PRO A 508 -8.09 -15.45 9.15
CA PRO A 508 -9.50 -15.41 9.53
C PRO A 508 -10.45 -15.61 8.35
N PHE A 509 -11.54 -16.35 8.57
CA PHE A 509 -12.55 -16.60 7.55
C PHE A 509 -13.95 -16.84 8.13
N ARG A 510 -14.95 -16.76 7.26
CA ARG A 510 -16.30 -17.29 7.44
C ARG A 510 -16.68 -18.16 6.23
N SER A 511 -17.52 -19.16 6.45
CA SER A 511 -18.02 -20.03 5.36
C SER A 511 -19.37 -19.58 4.79
N ASP A 512 -20.07 -18.69 5.49
CA ASP A 512 -21.39 -18.21 5.13
C ASP A 512 -21.34 -16.94 4.26
N LYS A 513 -22.51 -16.53 3.73
CA LYS A 513 -22.67 -15.33 2.90
C LYS A 513 -23.67 -14.33 3.48
N TRP A 514 -23.97 -14.42 4.78
CA TRP A 514 -24.95 -13.55 5.40
C TRP A 514 -24.47 -12.08 5.42
N PRO A 515 -25.39 -11.10 5.42
CA PRO A 515 -25.04 -9.68 5.54
C PRO A 515 -24.15 -9.40 6.76
N GLY A 516 -23.19 -8.51 6.58
CA GLY A 516 -22.31 -8.03 7.65
C GLY A 516 -22.71 -6.66 8.21
N PRO A 517 -21.98 -6.13 9.20
CA PRO A 517 -22.23 -4.81 9.79
C PRO A 517 -21.94 -3.66 8.82
N THR A 518 -21.36 -3.93 7.65
CA THR A 518 -21.07 -2.93 6.60
C THR A 518 -21.87 -3.14 5.32
N ASP A 519 -22.83 -4.06 5.33
CA ASP A 519 -23.69 -4.35 4.18
C ASP A 519 -24.43 -3.08 3.71
N GLY A 520 -24.35 -2.79 2.42
CA GLY A 520 -24.95 -1.61 1.78
C GLY A 520 -24.25 -0.27 2.06
N LYS A 521 -23.19 -0.22 2.87
CA LYS A 521 -22.49 1.04 3.18
C LYS A 521 -21.54 1.43 2.05
N ARG A 522 -21.57 2.70 1.62
CA ARG A 522 -20.76 3.25 0.51
C ARG A 522 -20.10 4.58 0.85
#